data_AF-A0A7Y4GZ53-F1
#
_entry.id   AF-A0A7Y4GZ53-F1
#
_cell.length_a   1.000
_cell.length_b   1.000
_cell.length_c   1.000
_cell.angle_alpha   90.00
_cell.angle_beta   90.00
_cell.angle_gamma   90.00
#
_symmetry.space_group_name_H-M   'P 1'
#
loop_
_entity.id
_entity.type
_entity.pdbx_description
1 polymer ?
#
loop_
_entity_poly.entity_id
_entity_poly.type
_entity_poly.pdbx_seq_one_letter_code
_entity_poly.pdbx_strand_id
1 'polypeptide(L)'
;MRTSALAFFLLMAISLLPRPATSQGLEIGPGGVRVYGQCDQLRRSCERGEGGCRRYRETCERRVRGDDLCQELRAACLNKDRLGEQGEGNCRRYRETCR
;
A
#
# COMPACT_ATOMS: atom_id res chain seq x y z
N MET A 1 -49.69 17.60 16.85
CA MET A 1 -48.51 18.38 17.30
C MET A 1 -47.54 17.58 18.19
N ARG A 2 -47.96 16.53 18.92
CA ARG A 2 -47.07 15.76 19.81
C ARG A 2 -46.21 14.70 19.11
N THR A 3 -46.72 14.11 18.03
CA THR A 3 -46.01 13.11 17.21
C THR A 3 -44.83 13.70 16.45
N SER A 4 -44.95 14.95 15.99
CA SER A 4 -43.89 15.67 15.25
C SER A 4 -42.65 15.91 16.10
N ALA A 5 -42.83 16.25 17.39
CA ALA A 5 -41.71 16.54 18.29
C ALA A 5 -40.83 15.29 18.56
N LEU A 6 -41.44 14.11 18.66
CA LEU A 6 -40.71 12.85 18.89
C LEU A 6 -39.87 12.44 17.68
N ALA A 7 -40.34 12.73 16.46
CA ALA A 7 -39.61 12.43 15.23
C ALA A 7 -38.33 13.28 15.09
N PHE A 8 -38.38 14.56 15.47
CA PHE A 8 -37.21 15.45 15.45
C PHE A 8 -36.14 15.03 16.47
N PHE A 9 -36.54 14.57 17.66
CA PHE A 9 -35.60 14.09 18.68
C PHE A 9 -34.84 12.84 18.23
N LEU A 10 -35.51 11.89 17.56
CA LEU A 10 -34.87 10.68 17.05
C LEU A 10 -33.82 10.98 15.97
N LEU A 11 -34.08 11.92 15.06
CA LEU A 11 -33.12 12.32 14.03
C LEU A 11 -31.88 13.01 14.62
N MET A 12 -32.06 13.87 15.64
CA MET A 12 -30.94 14.50 16.35
C MET A 12 -30.10 13.48 17.13
N ALA A 13 -30.73 12.50 17.79
CA ALA A 13 -30.01 11.45 18.50
C ALA A 13 -29.12 10.60 17.57
N ILE A 14 -29.58 10.32 16.34
CA ILE A 14 -28.79 9.58 15.34
C ILE A 14 -27.54 10.36 14.89
N SER A 15 -27.60 11.70 14.90
CA SER A 15 -26.45 12.54 14.53
C SER A 15 -25.33 12.58 15.57
N LEU A 16 -25.65 12.21 16.82
CA LEU A 16 -24.71 12.11 17.95
C LEU A 16 -24.08 10.73 18.07
N LEU A 17 -24.55 9.74 17.29
CA LEU A 17 -23.91 8.44 17.24
C LEU A 17 -22.56 8.55 16.50
N PRO A 18 -21.50 7.91 17.01
CA PRO A 18 -20.23 7.84 16.30
C PRO A 18 -20.46 7.15 14.95
N ARG A 19 -20.36 7.94 13.87
CA ARG A 19 -20.40 7.39 12.52
C ARG A 19 -19.17 6.50 12.36
N PRO A 20 -19.31 5.20 12.02
CA PRO A 20 -18.16 4.41 11.64
C PRO A 20 -17.55 5.04 10.39
N ALA A 21 -16.46 5.78 10.57
CA ALA A 21 -15.61 6.20 9.48
C ALA A 21 -14.91 4.93 8.99
N THR A 22 -15.44 4.29 7.94
CA THR A 22 -14.75 3.18 7.32
C THR A 22 -13.53 3.76 6.59
N SER A 23 -12.39 3.89 7.27
CA SER A 23 -11.12 4.26 6.62
C SER A 23 -10.49 3.04 5.93
N GLN A 24 -11.30 2.18 5.30
CA GLN A 24 -10.77 1.22 4.35
C GLN A 24 -10.60 1.96 3.03
N GLY A 25 -9.61 2.86 3.02
CA GLY A 25 -9.08 3.43 1.79
C GLY A 25 -8.45 2.30 1.00
N LEU A 26 -9.17 1.80 0.00
CA LEU A 26 -8.59 0.99 -1.06
C LEU A 26 -7.81 1.94 -1.96
N GLU A 27 -6.57 2.23 -1.58
CA GLU A 27 -5.65 3.06 -2.35
C GLU A 27 -5.06 2.23 -3.50
N ILE A 28 -5.74 2.22 -4.65
CA ILE A 28 -5.22 1.67 -5.92
C ILE A 28 -4.36 2.76 -6.55
N GLY A 29 -3.12 2.87 -6.09
CA GLY A 29 -2.10 3.75 -6.68
C GLY A 29 -1.27 3.04 -7.77
N PRO A 30 -0.44 3.76 -8.54
CA PRO A 30 0.40 3.21 -9.62
C PRO A 30 1.47 2.21 -9.15
N GLY A 31 1.51 1.85 -7.86
CA GLY A 31 2.36 0.80 -7.28
C GLY A 31 1.70 -0.57 -7.10
N GLY A 32 0.41 -0.73 -7.43
CA GLY A 32 -0.28 -2.02 -7.38
C GLY A 32 -0.52 -2.61 -5.98
N VAL A 33 -1.07 -3.83 -5.95
CA VAL A 33 -1.34 -4.60 -4.73
C VAL A 33 -0.05 -5.25 -4.26
N ARG A 34 0.51 -4.77 -3.14
CA ARG A 34 1.58 -5.48 -2.45
C ARG A 34 0.99 -6.74 -1.83
N VAL A 35 1.20 -7.88 -2.48
CA VAL A 35 1.12 -9.17 -1.79
C VAL A 35 2.19 -9.10 -0.72
N TYR A 36 1.79 -8.99 0.55
CA TYR A 36 2.72 -9.08 1.68
C TYR A 36 3.31 -10.49 1.67
N GLY A 37 4.36 -10.67 0.86
CA GLY A 37 5.22 -11.82 0.93
C GLY A 37 5.79 -11.86 2.35
N GLN A 38 5.90 -13.06 2.89
CA GLN A 38 6.37 -13.38 4.24
C GLN A 38 7.66 -12.63 4.66
N CYS A 39 8.41 -12.10 3.68
CA CYS A 39 9.58 -11.23 3.82
C CYS A 39 9.33 -9.91 4.55
N ASP A 40 8.20 -9.23 4.35
CA ASP A 40 7.93 -7.95 5.03
C ASP A 40 7.76 -8.15 6.54
N GLN A 41 7.08 -9.23 6.92
CA GLN A 41 6.89 -9.61 8.31
C GLN A 41 8.22 -10.05 8.95
N LEU A 42 9.02 -10.82 8.21
CA LEU A 42 10.37 -11.25 8.60
C LEU A 42 11.35 -10.07 8.79
N ARG A 43 11.31 -9.07 7.89
CA ARG A 43 12.10 -7.83 8.01
C ARG A 43 11.77 -7.09 9.30
N ARG A 44 10.49 -6.82 9.56
CA ARG A 44 10.05 -6.08 10.76
C ARG A 44 10.36 -6.84 12.05
N SER A 45 10.26 -8.16 12.04
CA SER A 45 10.64 -9.01 13.18
C SER A 45 12.15 -8.89 13.47
N CYS A 46 12.96 -8.88 12.41
CA CYS A 46 14.40 -8.70 12.54
C CYS A 46 14.78 -7.32 13.07
N GLU A 47 14.20 -6.24 12.51
CA GLU A 47 14.46 -4.85 12.91
C GLU A 47 14.06 -4.57 14.37
N ARG A 48 13.02 -5.24 14.88
CA ARG A 48 12.57 -5.14 16.27
C ARG A 48 13.37 -6.02 17.25
N GLY A 49 14.31 -6.84 16.76
CA GLY A 49 15.06 -7.77 17.60
C GLY A 49 14.26 -8.98 18.09
N GLU A 50 13.08 -9.24 17.51
CA GLU A 50 12.19 -10.36 17.86
C GLU A 50 12.67 -11.69 17.25
N GLY A 51 13.78 -11.67 16.52
CA GLY A 51 14.34 -12.82 15.81
C GLY A 51 13.88 -12.90 14.36
N GLY A 52 14.18 -14.02 13.70
CA GLY A 52 13.88 -14.20 12.28
C GLY A 52 14.89 -13.57 11.31
N CYS A 53 15.89 -12.82 11.80
CA CYS A 53 16.94 -12.20 10.97
C CYS A 53 17.68 -13.18 10.07
N ARG A 54 18.02 -14.38 10.59
CA ARG A 54 18.67 -15.43 9.80
C ARG A 54 17.80 -15.90 8.65
N ARG A 55 16.53 -16.24 8.94
CA ARG A 55 15.55 -16.66 7.92
C ARG A 55 15.27 -15.56 6.92
N TYR A 56 15.17 -14.31 7.37
CA TYR A 56 15.04 -13.13 6.51
C TYR A 56 16.24 -13.01 5.55
N ARG A 57 17.47 -13.12 6.07
CA ARG A 57 18.69 -13.10 5.26
C ARG A 57 18.72 -14.24 4.22
N GLU A 58 18.39 -15.45 4.64
CA GLU A 58 18.44 -16.64 3.77
C GLU A 58 17.33 -16.65 2.70
N THR A 59 16.13 -16.17 3.05
CA THR A 59 14.93 -16.30 2.21
C THR A 59 14.66 -15.04 1.39
N CYS A 60 15.04 -13.86 1.89
CA CYS A 60 14.57 -12.58 1.39
C CYS A 60 15.68 -11.59 1.01
N GLU A 61 16.88 -11.63 1.60
CA GLU A 61 17.94 -10.65 1.26
C GLU A 61 18.37 -10.71 -0.21
N ARG A 62 18.15 -11.84 -0.88
CA ARG A 62 18.42 -12.00 -2.32
C ARG A 62 17.43 -11.24 -3.21
N ARG A 63 16.26 -10.85 -2.70
CA ARG A 63 15.22 -10.12 -3.46
C ARG A 63 15.20 -8.61 -3.19
N VAL A 64 15.68 -8.20 -2.02
CA VAL A 64 15.51 -6.81 -1.52
C VAL A 64 16.50 -5.80 -2.09
N ARG A 65 17.62 -6.20 -2.72
CA ARG A 65 18.71 -5.25 -3.06
C ARG A 65 18.80 -4.77 -4.51
N GLY A 66 18.01 -5.28 -5.45
CA GLY A 66 18.08 -4.76 -6.81
C GLY A 66 17.07 -5.38 -7.75
N ASP A 67 16.92 -6.70 -7.71
CA ASP A 67 16.13 -7.41 -8.73
C ASP A 67 14.65 -7.02 -8.72
N ASP A 68 14.02 -6.90 -7.55
CA ASP A 68 12.59 -6.56 -7.45
C ASP A 68 12.35 -5.09 -7.86
N LEU A 69 13.18 -4.15 -7.40
CA LEU A 69 13.10 -2.74 -7.78
C LEU A 69 13.32 -2.56 -9.29
N CYS A 70 14.32 -3.25 -9.84
CA CYS A 70 14.63 -3.17 -11.26
C CYS A 70 13.56 -3.87 -12.11
N GLN A 71 12.96 -4.96 -11.63
CA GLN A 71 11.79 -5.56 -12.26
C GLN A 71 10.60 -4.61 -12.27
N GLU A 72 10.30 -3.93 -11.16
CA GLU A 72 9.20 -2.98 -11.05
C GLU A 72 9.40 -1.78 -11.98
N LEU A 73 10.57 -1.14 -11.93
CA LEU A 73 10.88 -0.01 -12.80
C LEU A 73 10.87 -0.40 -14.28
N ARG A 74 11.32 -1.62 -14.62
CA ARG A 74 11.23 -2.16 -15.98
C ARG A 74 9.78 -2.42 -16.40
N ALA A 75 8.97 -3.00 -15.53
CA ALA A 75 7.56 -3.26 -15.80
C ALA A 75 6.77 -1.97 -15.99
N ALA A 76 7.00 -0.97 -15.15
CA ALA A 76 6.39 0.36 -15.27
C ALA A 76 6.81 1.05 -16.57
N CYS A 77 8.10 0.97 -16.93
CA CYS A 77 8.59 1.50 -18.21
C CYS A 77 7.92 0.84 -19.43
N LEU A 78 7.76 -0.49 -19.41
CA LEU A 78 7.10 -1.23 -20.50
C LEU A 78 5.59 -0.95 -20.59
N ASN A 79 4.95 -0.56 -19.49
CA ASN A 79 3.51 -0.32 -19.41
C ASN A 79 3.15 1.16 -19.25
N LYS A 80 4.06 2.09 -19.59
CA LYS A 80 3.91 3.54 -19.36
C LYS A 80 2.56 4.09 -19.84
N ASP A 81 2.11 3.66 -21.02
CA ASP A 81 0.89 4.18 -21.65
C ASP A 81 -0.37 3.66 -20.92
N ARG A 82 -0.30 2.43 -20.42
CA ARG A 82 -1.37 1.81 -19.62
C ARG A 82 -1.48 2.42 -18.22
N LEU A 83 -0.34 2.83 -17.65
CA LEU A 83 -0.25 3.45 -16.34
C LEU A 83 -0.50 4.98 -16.39
N GLY A 84 -0.62 5.56 -17.58
CA GLY A 84 -0.84 6.99 -17.77
C GLY A 84 0.39 7.83 -17.41
N GLU A 85 1.58 7.26 -17.46
CA GLU A 85 2.81 7.99 -17.17
C GLU A 85 3.14 8.98 -18.28
N GLN A 86 3.39 10.24 -17.93
CA GLN A 86 3.82 11.26 -18.86
C GLN A 86 5.36 11.33 -18.92
N GLY A 87 5.91 11.26 -20.14
CA GLY A 87 7.36 11.35 -20.37
C GLY A 87 8.12 10.06 -20.03
N GLU A 88 9.41 10.18 -19.71
CA GLU A 88 10.29 9.02 -19.48
C GLU A 88 10.37 8.55 -18.01
N GLY A 89 9.60 9.12 -17.08
CA GLY A 89 9.74 8.96 -15.62
C GLY A 89 10.39 7.66 -15.12
N ASN A 90 9.67 6.55 -15.17
CA ASN A 90 10.20 5.25 -14.73
C ASN A 90 11.25 4.64 -15.66
N CYS A 91 11.17 4.87 -16.97
CA CYS A 91 12.17 4.42 -17.92
C CYS A 91 13.55 5.08 -17.71
N ARG A 92 13.58 6.37 -17.34
CA ARG A 92 14.80 7.09 -16.98
C ARG A 92 15.35 6.56 -15.67
N ARG A 93 14.49 6.47 -14.64
CA ARG A 93 14.88 5.99 -13.31
C ARG A 93 15.42 4.55 -13.34
N TYR A 94 14.84 3.68 -14.16
CA TYR A 94 15.38 2.34 -14.44
C TYR A 94 16.80 2.41 -15.01
N ARG A 95 17.04 3.25 -16.02
CA ARG A 95 18.35 3.41 -16.65
C ARG A 95 19.42 3.96 -15.71
N GLU A 96 19.05 4.82 -14.76
CA GLU A 96 19.96 5.42 -13.78
C GLU A 96 20.24 4.50 -12.58
N THR A 97 19.27 3.65 -12.19
CA THR A 97 19.35 2.86 -10.95
C THR A 97 19.80 1.41 -11.18
N CYS A 98 19.49 0.84 -12.34
CA CYS A 98 19.48 -0.62 -12.55
C CYS A 98 20.35 -1.10 -13.72
N ARG A 99 21.09 -0.20 -14.35
CA ARG A 99 21.86 -0.48 -15.57
C ARG A 99 23.35 -0.54 -15.29
#